data_AF-A0A971ESG1-F1
#
_entry.id   AF-A0A971ESG1-F1
#
_cell.length_a   1.000
_cell.length_b   1.000
_cell.length_c   1.000
_cell.angle_alpha   90.00
_cell.angle_beta   90.00
_cell.angle_gamma   90.00
#
_symmetry.space_group_name_H-M   'P 1'
#
loop_
_entity.id
_entity.type
_entity.pdbx_description
1 polymer ?
#
loop_
_entity_poly.entity_id
_entity_poly.type
_entity_poly.pdbx_seq_one_letter_code
_entity_poly.pdbx_strand_id
1 'polypeptide(L)' 'ENVPLKEDIDSYFRREVLPHVPDAWMDREKDRIGYEIGFTRYFYEFTPLRSTEEIGAELLAMEEETENLLREIVRG' A
#
# COMPACT_ATOMS: atom_id res chain seq x y z
N GLU A 1 13.10 13.60 -10.16
CA GLU A 1 12.35 14.80 -9.76
C GLU A 1 10.92 14.78 -10.27
N ASN A 2 9.97 15.13 -9.39
CA ASN A 2 8.56 15.28 -9.73
C ASN A 2 8.29 16.77 -10.02
N VAL A 3 7.87 17.09 -11.24
CA VAL A 3 7.46 18.45 -11.62
C VAL A 3 5.93 18.56 -11.52
N PRO A 4 5.39 19.64 -10.91
CA PRO A 4 3.95 19.85 -10.88
C PRO A 4 3.35 19.80 -12.30
N LEU A 5 2.22 19.10 -12.47
CA LEU A 5 1.62 18.87 -13.80
C LEU A 5 1.32 20.16 -14.58
N LYS A 6 1.06 21.27 -13.88
CA LYS A 6 0.75 22.58 -14.49
C LYS A 6 1.98 23.42 -14.80
N GLU A 7 3.16 22.93 -14.44
CA GLU A 7 4.42 23.64 -14.64
C GLU A 7 5.16 23.09 -15.86
N ASP A 8 5.79 23.99 -16.61
CA ASP A 8 6.66 23.63 -17.72
C ASP A 8 7.97 23.01 -17.19
N ILE A 9 8.29 21.80 -17.67
CA ILE A 9 9.42 21.00 -17.19
C ILE A 9 10.76 21.71 -17.44
N ASP A 10 10.91 22.38 -18.60
CA ASP A 10 12.17 23.04 -18.95
C ASP A 10 12.42 24.28 -18.07
N SER A 11 11.36 25.04 -17.79
CA SER A 11 11.39 26.18 -16.88
C SER A 11 11.72 25.75 -15.45
N TYR A 12 11.12 24.66 -14.96
CA TYR A 12 11.45 24.06 -13.67
C TYR A 12 12.93 23.63 -13.62
N PHE A 13 13.40 22.89 -14.63
CA PHE A 13 14.77 22.38 -14.68
C PHE A 13 15.83 23.49 -14.65
N ARG A 14 15.60 24.60 -15.37
CA ARG A 14 16.49 25.77 -15.35
C ARG A 14 16.52 26.48 -14.00
N ARG A 15 15.40 26.46 -13.26
CA ARG A 15 15.28 27.17 -11.98
C ARG A 15 15.78 26.34 -10.80
N GLU A 16 15.47 25.04 -10.78
CA GLU A 16 15.67 24.17 -9.62
C GLU A 16 16.83 23.18 -9.79
N VAL A 17 17.30 22.91 -11.01
CA VAL A 17 18.37 21.90 -11.25
C VAL A 17 19.67 22.55 -11.69
N LEU A 18 19.67 23.29 -12.81
CA LEU A 18 20.90 23.86 -13.38
C LEU A 18 21.71 24.78 -12.44
N PRO A 19 21.10 25.57 -11.52
CA PRO A 19 21.89 26.38 -10.58
C PRO A 19 22.70 25.55 -9.58
N HIS A 20 22.29 24.30 -9.33
CA HIS A 20 22.95 23.39 -8.39
C HIS A 20 23.87 22.39 -9.10
N VAL A 21 23.49 21.95 -10.30
CA VAL A 21 24.24 20.98 -11.11
C VAL A 21 24.26 21.44 -12.57
N PRO A 22 25.26 22.26 -12.97
CA PRO A 22 25.28 22.90 -14.30
C PRO A 22 25.43 21.94 -15.49
N ASP A 23 25.98 20.75 -15.26
CA ASP A 23 26.19 19.68 -16.25
C ASP A 23 25.02 18.68 -16.30
N ALA A 24 23.96 18.92 -15.53
CA ALA A 24 22.75 18.11 -15.56
C ALA A 24 22.07 18.19 -16.93
N TRP A 25 21.50 17.05 -17.36
CA TRP A 25 20.72 16.93 -18.58
C TRP A 25 19.50 16.03 -18.34
N MET A 26 18.47 16.19 -19.16
CA MET A 26 17.23 15.41 -19.08
C MET A 26 17.13 14.43 -20.23
N ASP A 27 16.92 13.16 -19.91
CA ASP A 27 16.55 12.12 -20.88
C ASP A 27 15.02 12.11 -21.07
N ARG A 28 14.54 12.77 -22.13
CA ARG A 28 13.10 12.96 -22.37
C ARG A 28 12.35 11.66 -22.67
N GLU A 29 13.03 10.57 -23.03
CA GLU A 29 12.39 9.27 -23.24
C GLU A 29 11.86 8.66 -21.93
N LYS A 30 12.44 9.07 -20.81
CA LYS A 30 12.07 8.64 -19.46
C LYS A 30 10.97 9.50 -18.83
N ASP A 31 10.51 10.54 -19.51
CA ASP A 31 9.40 11.35 -19.02
C ASP A 31 8.14 10.48 -18.82
N ARG A 32 7.50 10.66 -17.68
CA ARG A 32 6.24 9.98 -17.34
C ARG A 32 5.28 11.01 -16.75
N ILE A 33 4.08 11.08 -17.34
CA ILE A 33 2.98 11.87 -16.80
C ILE A 33 2.16 10.94 -15.92
N GLY A 34 2.04 11.29 -14.64
CA GLY A 34 1.29 10.52 -13.67
C GLY A 34 0.73 11.39 -12.55
N TYR A 35 -0.16 10.81 -11.77
CA TYR A 35 -0.69 11.40 -10.56
C TYR A 35 -0.59 10.38 -9.42
N GLU A 36 -0.32 10.85 -8.22
CA GLU A 36 -0.32 10.02 -7.02
C GLU A 36 -1.69 10.11 -6.34
N ILE A 37 -2.38 8.97 -6.22
CA ILE A 37 -3.56 8.86 -5.36
C ILE A 37 -3.12 8.30 -4.02
N GLY A 38 -3.24 9.10 -2.96
CA GLY A 38 -3.01 8.64 -1.60
C GLY A 38 -4.14 7.70 -1.17
N PHE A 39 -4.01 6.39 -1.45
CA PHE A 39 -5.05 5.40 -1.13
C PHE A 39 -5.45 5.44 0.34
N THR A 40 -4.49 5.42 1.26
CA THR A 40 -4.73 5.53 2.71
C THR A 40 -5.36 6.86 3.12
N ARG A 41 -5.20 7.93 2.33
CA ARG A 41 -5.80 9.24 2.66
C ARG A 41 -7.27 9.29 2.27
N TYR A 42 -7.63 8.77 1.10
CA TYR A 42 -8.94 8.95 0.51
C TYR A 42 -9.85 7.72 0.64
N PHE A 43 -9.27 6.53 0.77
CA PHE A 43 -9.96 5.25 0.74
C PHE A 43 -9.73 4.43 2.02
N TYR A 44 -9.20 5.06 3.08
CA TYR A 44 -9.08 4.38 4.35
C TYR A 44 -10.45 4.24 4.99
N GLU A 45 -10.87 2.99 5.13
CA GLU A 45 -12.01 2.59 5.94
C GLU A 45 -11.49 2.02 7.26
N PHE A 46 -11.92 2.62 8.37
CA PHE A 46 -11.53 2.13 9.68
C PHE A 46 -12.22 0.79 9.95
N THR A 47 -11.42 -0.27 10.10
CA THR A 47 -11.90 -1.56 10.57
C THR A 47 -11.64 -1.67 12.08
N PRO A 48 -12.67 -1.73 12.93
CA PRO A 48 -12.48 -1.97 14.35
C PRO A 48 -11.84 -3.34 14.59
N LEU A 49 -11.10 -3.44 15.69
CA LEU A 49 -10.58 -4.74 16.13
C LEU A 49 -11.75 -5.65 16.54
N ARG A 50 -11.61 -6.94 16.23
CA ARG A 50 -12.52 -8.00 16.70
C ARG A 50 -12.52 -8.03 18.23
N SER A 51 -13.66 -8.38 18.84
CA SER A 51 -13.72 -8.46 20.31
C SER A 51 -13.01 -9.71 20.83
N THR A 52 -12.54 -9.67 22.07
CA THR A 52 -11.90 -10.81 22.72
C THR A 52 -12.85 -12.00 22.84
N GLU A 53 -14.14 -11.73 23.07
CA GLU A 53 -15.19 -12.75 23.16
C GLU A 53 -15.41 -13.46 21.83
N GLU A 54 -15.41 -12.71 20.71
CA GLU A 54 -15.53 -13.28 19.37
C GLU A 54 -14.34 -14.20 19.04
N ILE A 55 -13.13 -13.73 19.33
CA ILE A 55 -11.90 -14.51 19.13
C ILE A 55 -11.94 -15.78 19.99
N GLY A 56 -12.34 -15.66 21.26
CA GLY A 56 -12.44 -16.80 22.17
C GLY A 56 -13.46 -17.85 21.71
N ALA A 57 -14.62 -17.41 21.23
CA ALA A 57 -15.64 -18.33 20.70
C ALA A 57 -15.18 -19.06 19.44
N GLU A 58 -14.50 -18.37 18.53
CA GLU A 58 -13.93 -19.00 17.32
C GLU A 58 -12.86 -20.04 17.67
N LEU A 59 -11.95 -19.73 18.60
CA LEU A 59 -10.92 -20.67 19.04
C LEU A 59 -11.52 -21.96 19.62
N LEU A 60 -12.54 -21.85 20.49
CA LEU A 60 -13.22 -23.01 21.06
C LEU A 60 -13.92 -23.85 19.98
N ALA A 61 -14.55 -23.21 18.99
CA ALA A 61 -15.17 -23.92 17.88
C ALA A 61 -14.13 -24.67 17.03
N MET A 62 -12.97 -24.07 16.78
CA MET A 62 -11.86 -24.72 16.07
C MET A 62 -11.28 -25.90 16.86
N GLU A 63 -11.19 -25.80 18.19
CA GLU A 63 -10.78 -26.90 19.07
C GLU A 63 -11.77 -28.08 18.96
N GLU A 64 -13.07 -27.81 19.01
CA GLU A 64 -14.11 -28.84 18.88
C GLU A 64 -14.08 -29.52 17.51
N GLU A 65 -13.93 -28.74 16.42
CA GLU A 65 -13.80 -29.28 15.06
C GLU A 65 -12.57 -30.20 14.95
N THR A 66 -11.44 -29.77 15.52
CA THR A 66 -10.19 -30.54 15.52
C THR A 66 -10.35 -31.85 16.31
N GLU A 67 -10.97 -31.80 17.49
CA GLU A 67 -11.25 -33.00 18.27
C GLU A 67 -12.15 -33.98 17.53
N ASN A 68 -13.19 -33.49 16.87
CA ASN A 68 -14.11 -34.33 16.10
C ASN A 68 -13.40 -35.00 14.93
N LEU A 69 -12.59 -34.25 14.17
CA LEU A 69 -11.79 -34.81 13.08
C LEU A 69 -10.82 -35.90 13.58
N LEU A 70 -10.13 -35.67 14.70
CA LEU A 70 -9.26 -36.67 15.31
C LEU A 70 -10.03 -37.93 15.74
N ARG A 71 -11.22 -37.78 16.30
CA ARG A 71 -12.08 -38.92 16.68
C ARG A 71 -12.52 -39.73 15.47
N GLU A 72 -12.81 -39.10 14.34
CA GLU A 72 -13.15 -39.80 13.09
C GLU A 72 -11.98 -40.63 12.58
N ILE A 73 -10.76 -40.06 12.58
CA ILE A 73 -9.54 -40.77 12.15
C ILE A 73 -9.21 -41.96 13.06
N VAL A 74 -9.37 -41.81 14.37
CA VAL A 74 -9.06 -42.87 15.34
C VAL A 74 -10.12 -43.98 15.37
N ARG A 75 -11.35 -43.69 14.95
CA ARG A 75 -12.45 -44.68 14.88
C ARG A 75 -12.55 -45.40 13.54
N GLY A 76 -11.91 -44.90 12.49
CA GLY A 76 -11.76 -45.56 11.19
C GLY A 76 -10.58 -46.52 11.14
#